data_AF-Q2HWU0-F1
#
_entry.id   AF-Q2HWU0-F1
#
_cell.length_a   1.000
_cell.length_b   1.000
_cell.length_c   1.000
_cell.angle_alpha   90.00
_cell.angle_beta   90.00
_cell.angle_gamma   90.00
#
_symmetry.space_group_name_H-M   'P 1'
#
loop_
_entity.id
_entity.type
_entity.pdbx_description
1 polymer ?
#
loop_
_entity_poly.entity_id
_entity_poly.type
_entity_poly.pdbx_seq_one_letter_code
_entity_poly.pdbx_strand_id
1 'polypeptide(L)'
;MKKMIIAVLFGLFSANSMAADCAVGKIEFSKYNEDDTFTVKVSGREYWTNRWNLQPLLQSAQLTGMTVTIISNTCSSGSGFAQVKFN
;
A
#
# COMPACT_ATOMS: atom_id res chain seq x y z
N MET A 1 9.37 -0.39 -56.06
CA MET A 1 8.45 -0.61 -54.92
C MET A 1 9.24 -0.41 -53.63
N LYS A 2 9.15 0.76 -53.00
CA LYS A 2 9.96 1.14 -51.83
C LYS A 2 9.16 0.82 -50.56
N LYS A 3 9.57 -0.22 -49.84
CA LYS A 3 8.87 -0.72 -48.63
C LYS A 3 8.94 0.36 -47.55
N MET A 4 7.79 0.91 -47.15
CA MET A 4 7.69 1.81 -46.01
C MET A 4 7.65 0.97 -44.73
N ILE A 5 8.67 1.14 -43.88
CA ILE A 5 8.71 0.56 -42.55
C ILE A 5 7.98 1.53 -41.63
N ILE A 6 6.80 1.14 -41.16
CA ILE A 6 6.05 1.85 -40.12
C ILE A 6 6.72 1.53 -38.78
N ALA A 7 7.44 2.49 -38.21
CA ALA A 7 7.96 2.39 -36.85
C ALA A 7 6.84 2.74 -35.87
N VAL A 8 6.26 1.72 -35.22
CA VAL A 8 5.34 1.90 -34.09
C VAL A 8 6.19 2.23 -32.86
N LEU A 9 6.22 3.50 -32.46
CA LEU A 9 6.77 3.89 -31.16
C LEU A 9 5.83 3.40 -30.06
N PHE A 10 6.19 2.28 -29.42
CA PHE A 10 5.67 1.96 -28.10
C PHE A 10 6.25 2.96 -27.11
N GLY A 11 5.51 4.04 -26.85
CA GLY A 11 5.80 4.97 -25.76
C GLY A 11 5.72 4.22 -24.43
N LEU A 12 6.87 3.94 -23.83
CA LEU A 12 6.96 3.47 -22.45
C LEU A 12 6.59 4.66 -21.55
N PHE A 13 5.30 4.81 -21.26
CA PHE A 13 4.85 5.67 -20.15
C PHE A 13 5.42 5.07 -18.87
N SER A 14 6.52 5.65 -18.39
CA SER A 14 7.04 5.38 -17.05
C SER A 14 6.04 5.97 -16.08
N ALA A 15 5.05 5.17 -15.67
CA ALA A 15 4.17 5.51 -14.56
C ALA A 15 5.04 5.50 -13.30
N ASN A 16 5.61 6.66 -12.96
CA ASN A 16 6.14 6.88 -11.63
C ASN A 16 4.95 6.75 -10.68
N SER A 17 4.79 5.57 -10.07
CA SER A 17 3.75 5.33 -9.07
C SER A 17 4.11 6.15 -7.84
N MET A 18 3.64 7.40 -7.80
CA MET A 18 3.77 8.25 -6.62
C MET A 18 2.94 7.64 -5.50
N ALA A 19 3.47 7.67 -4.28
CA ALA A 19 2.75 7.20 -3.12
C ALA A 19 1.45 8.02 -2.96
N ALA A 20 0.33 7.35 -2.75
CA ALA A 20 -0.98 7.95 -2.59
C ALA A 20 -1.61 7.53 -1.27
N ASP A 21 -2.56 8.33 -0.79
CA ASP A 21 -3.41 8.00 0.35
C ASP A 21 -4.37 6.87 -0.06
N CYS A 22 -3.97 5.63 0.24
CA CYS A 22 -4.67 4.45 -0.24
C CYS A 22 -5.91 4.14 0.59
N ALA A 23 -5.84 4.24 1.91
CA ALA A 23 -6.95 3.99 2.81
C ALA A 23 -6.87 4.90 4.04
N VAL A 24 -8.02 5.44 4.44
CA VAL A 24 -8.17 6.26 5.65
C VAL A 24 -9.30 5.66 6.49
N GLY A 25 -9.01 5.31 7.74
CA GLY A 25 -10.00 4.71 8.63
C GLY A 25 -9.38 4.11 9.90
N LYS A 26 -10.23 3.53 10.74
CA LYS A 26 -9.78 2.72 11.88
C LYS A 26 -9.28 1.35 11.37
N ILE A 27 -8.37 0.75 12.13
CA ILE A 27 -7.92 -0.62 11.86
C ILE A 27 -9.03 -1.59 12.29
N GLU A 28 -9.58 -2.33 11.32
CA GLU A 28 -10.62 -3.35 11.55
C GLU A 28 -10.04 -4.60 12.21
N PHE A 29 -8.87 -5.05 11.73
CA PHE A 29 -8.07 -6.09 12.36
C PHE A 29 -6.59 -5.93 11.99
N SER A 30 -5.74 -6.58 12.78
CA SER A 30 -4.33 -6.79 12.47
C SER A 30 -3.96 -8.27 12.56
N LYS A 31 -2.98 -8.71 11.75
CA LYS A 31 -2.49 -10.09 11.71
C LYS A 31 -0.98 -10.10 11.55
N TYR A 32 -0.30 -10.86 12.41
CA TYR A 32 1.10 -11.24 12.20
C TYR A 32 1.12 -12.42 11.21
N ASN A 33 1.92 -12.33 10.16
CA ASN A 33 1.99 -13.33 9.10
C ASN A 33 3.12 -14.34 9.38
N GLU A 34 3.10 -15.48 8.70
CA GLU A 34 4.15 -16.52 8.84
C GLU A 34 5.52 -16.07 8.31
N ASP A 35 5.56 -15.02 7.48
CA ASP A 35 6.76 -14.43 6.87
C ASP A 35 7.29 -13.20 7.64
N ASP A 36 6.92 -13.08 8.92
CA ASP A 36 7.27 -11.98 9.83
C ASP A 36 6.73 -10.59 9.41
N THR A 37 5.90 -10.51 8.37
CA THR A 37 5.21 -9.27 7.99
C THR A 37 3.96 -9.04 8.83
N PHE A 38 3.43 -7.82 8.78
CA PHE A 38 2.26 -7.43 9.56
C PHE A 38 1.17 -6.86 8.65
N THR A 39 0.00 -7.48 8.67
CA THR A 39 -1.17 -7.06 7.90
C THR A 39 -2.12 -6.27 8.76
N VAL A 40 -2.67 -5.17 8.22
CA VAL A 40 -3.80 -4.42 8.78
C VAL A 40 -4.92 -4.32 7.75
N LYS A 41 -6.16 -4.37 8.21
CA LYS A 41 -7.32 -4.05 7.37
C LYS A 41 -7.86 -2.68 7.71
N VAL A 42 -7.94 -1.81 6.69
CA VAL A 42 -8.42 -0.43 6.82
C VAL A 42 -9.38 -0.14 5.67
N SER A 43 -10.58 0.32 5.99
CA SER A 43 -11.62 0.69 5.00
C SER A 43 -11.87 -0.42 3.98
N GLY A 44 -12.07 -1.64 4.48
CA GLY A 44 -12.38 -2.82 3.67
C GLY A 44 -11.20 -3.47 2.96
N ARG A 45 -9.97 -2.93 3.05
CA ARG A 45 -8.80 -3.41 2.30
C ARG A 45 -7.66 -3.83 3.22
N GLU A 46 -7.02 -4.94 2.88
CA GLU A 46 -5.85 -5.45 3.60
C GLU A 46 -4.57 -4.87 3.02
N TYR A 47 -3.66 -4.45 3.90
CA TYR A 47 -2.33 -3.95 3.54
C TYR A 47 -1.29 -4.58 4.45
N TRP A 48 -0.14 -4.95 3.90
CA TRP A 48 0.95 -5.56 4.68
C TRP A 48 2.17 -4.65 4.74
N THR A 49 2.93 -4.76 5.82
CA THR A 49 4.22 -4.07 5.97
C THR A 49 5.29 -5.03 6.49
N ASN A 50 6.50 -4.88 5.96
CA ASN A 50 7.71 -5.52 6.48
C ASN A 50 8.51 -4.59 7.41
N ARG A 51 7.93 -3.45 7.82
CA ARG A 51 8.57 -2.51 8.74
C ARG A 51 8.28 -2.92 10.18
N TRP A 52 9.25 -3.59 10.80
CA TRP A 52 9.12 -4.15 12.16
C TRP A 52 8.74 -3.09 13.21
N ASN A 53 9.23 -1.86 13.04
CA ASN A 53 8.89 -0.75 13.93
C ASN A 53 7.38 -0.36 13.88
N LEU A 54 6.66 -0.68 12.80
CA LEU A 54 5.25 -0.36 12.68
C LEU A 54 4.34 -1.36 13.42
N GLN A 55 4.80 -2.58 13.70
CA GLN A 55 3.96 -3.61 14.32
C GLN A 55 3.34 -3.17 15.66
N PRO A 56 4.12 -2.73 16.68
CA PRO A 56 3.55 -2.26 17.94
C PRO A 56 2.75 -0.95 17.78
N LEU A 57 3.12 -0.09 16.82
CA LEU A 57 2.44 1.19 16.57
C LEU A 57 1.04 0.97 15.98
N LEU A 58 0.92 0.07 15.00
CA LEU A 58 -0.35 -0.30 14.39
C LEU A 58 -1.25 -1.03 15.39
N GLN A 59 -0.70 -1.91 16.22
CA GLN A 59 -1.47 -2.57 17.27
C GLN A 59 -1.98 -1.56 18.31
N SER A 60 -1.16 -0.58 18.70
CA SER A 60 -1.58 0.51 19.60
C SER A 60 -2.66 1.38 18.96
N ALA A 61 -2.53 1.72 17.68
CA ALA A 61 -3.54 2.47 16.94
C ALA A 61 -4.86 1.71 16.83
N GLN A 62 -4.82 0.38 16.67
CA GLN A 62 -6.01 -0.47 16.69
C GLN A 62 -6.68 -0.46 18.07
N LEU A 63 -5.92 -0.69 19.15
CA LEU A 63 -6.45 -0.73 20.52
C LEU A 63 -7.07 0.60 20.96
N THR A 64 -6.52 1.71 20.50
CA THR A 64 -7.01 3.07 20.81
C THR A 64 -8.10 3.55 19.85
N GLY A 65 -8.40 2.79 18.79
CA GLY A 65 -9.38 3.18 17.77
C GLY A 65 -8.99 4.41 16.97
N MET A 66 -7.69 4.63 16.80
CA MET A 66 -7.09 5.74 16.06
C MET A 66 -7.39 5.63 14.56
N THR A 67 -7.58 6.77 13.90
CA THR A 67 -7.71 6.82 12.43
C THR A 67 -6.32 6.84 11.82
N VAL A 68 -6.03 5.88 10.96
CA VAL A 68 -4.76 5.81 10.23
C VAL A 68 -4.96 6.11 8.74
N THR A 69 -3.94 6.70 8.11
CA THR A 69 -3.85 6.82 6.65
C THR A 69 -2.73 5.92 6.15
N ILE A 70 -3.07 4.90 5.35
CA ILE A 70 -2.11 4.04 4.66
C ILE A 70 -1.65 4.73 3.39
N ILE A 71 -0.34 4.92 3.26
CA ILE A 71 0.28 5.60 2.11
C ILE A 71 1.13 4.57 1.35
N SER A 72 0.79 4.33 0.09
CA SER A 72 1.50 3.37 -0.76
C SER A 72 1.40 3.73 -2.24
N ASN A 73 2.30 3.14 -3.04
CA ASN A 73 2.30 3.25 -4.50
C ASN A 73 1.18 2.42 -5.14
N THR A 74 0.66 1.42 -4.43
CA THR A 74 -0.45 0.56 -4.88
C THR A 74 -1.53 0.50 -3.80
N CYS A 75 -2.80 0.67 -4.20
CA CYS A 75 -3.92 0.79 -3.27
C CYS A 75 -4.90 -0.37 -3.28
N SER A 76 -4.62 -1.43 -4.04
CA SER A 76 -5.41 -2.67 -4.06
C SER A 76 -5.24 -3.44 -2.76
N SER A 77 -6.25 -4.22 -2.35
CA SER A 77 -6.11 -5.14 -1.21
C SER A 77 -4.97 -6.14 -1.47
N GLY A 78 -4.17 -6.41 -0.45
CA GLY A 78 -2.93 -7.19 -0.56
C GLY A 78 -1.69 -6.35 -0.91
N SER A 79 -1.81 -5.03 -1.05
CA SER A 79 -0.67 -4.15 -1.32
C SER A 79 0.25 -3.99 -0.12
N GLY A 80 1.55 -3.89 -0.38
CA GLY A 80 2.53 -3.52 0.63
C GLY A 80 2.50 -2.02 0.94
N PHE A 81 2.87 -1.63 2.15
CA PHE A 81 3.09 -0.22 2.51
C PHE A 81 4.29 -0.06 3.45
N ALA A 82 4.87 1.14 3.43
CA ALA A 82 5.96 1.53 4.34
C ALA A 82 5.72 2.89 5.01
N GLN A 83 4.65 3.59 4.64
CA GLN A 83 4.29 4.90 5.17
C GLN A 83 2.87 4.84 5.74
N VAL A 84 2.70 5.37 6.94
CA VAL A 84 1.43 5.46 7.63
C VAL A 84 1.38 6.76 8.42
N LYS A 85 0.25 7.45 8.39
CA LYS A 85 -0.05 8.58 9.28
C LYS A 85 -0.97 8.12 10.40
N PHE A 86 -0.62 8.45 11.63
CA PHE A 86 -1.41 8.24 12.84
C PHE A 86 -2.06 9.59 13.21
N ASN A 87 -3.40 9.68 13.22
CA ASN A 87 -4.14 10.94 13.44
C ASN A 87 -4.77 11.02 14.83
#